data_AF-A0A5C9CIX8-F1
#
_entry.id   AF-A0A5C9CIX8-F1
#
_cell.length_a   1.000
_cell.length_b   1.000
_cell.length_c   1.000
_cell.angle_alpha   90.00
_cell.angle_beta   90.00
_cell.angle_gamma   90.00
#
_symmetry.space_group_name_H-M   'P 1'
#
loop_
_entity.id
_entity.type
_entity.pdbx_description
1 polymer ?
#
loop_
_entity_poly.entity_id
_entity_poly.type
_entity_poly.pdbx_seq_one_letter_code
_entity_poly.pdbx_strand_id
1 'polypeptide(L)'
;MTPSLPIATDNIYKFACLFGLALIVSSMFAFVSTYTTSLDRKIKYSEAIIPLEAKVQRTKAEDDLLAMNKKLIEVTKSNEDAAGIVIVVILVVGISLSIAGAQMWYSTIQKRDDRLAALQQEKLELEIEKLRSELAMPVPSESAAIEGAENEG
;
A
#
# COMPACT_ATOMS: atom_id res chain seq x y z
N MET A 1 9.09 -27.34 15.02
CA MET A 1 9.66 -26.10 14.45
C MET A 1 8.51 -25.11 14.35
N THR A 2 8.52 -24.05 15.14
CA THR A 2 7.56 -22.97 14.94
C THR A 2 7.77 -22.44 13.53
N PRO A 3 6.74 -22.43 12.65
CA PRO A 3 6.87 -21.75 11.38
C PRO A 3 7.07 -20.27 11.74
N SER A 4 8.32 -19.81 11.67
CA SER A 4 8.59 -18.38 11.56
C SER A 4 7.86 -17.95 10.30
N LEU A 5 6.66 -17.39 10.45
CA LEU A 5 6.03 -16.62 9.40
C LEU A 5 7.11 -15.61 8.97
N PRO A 6 7.68 -15.73 7.77
CA PRO A 6 8.55 -14.67 7.30
C PRO A 6 7.65 -13.43 7.31
N ILE A 7 7.97 -12.48 8.19
CA ILE A 7 7.35 -11.16 8.13
C ILE A 7 7.50 -10.75 6.66
N ALA A 8 6.39 -10.39 6.03
CA ALA A 8 6.27 -10.12 4.60
C ALA A 8 7.03 -8.83 4.17
N THR A 9 8.23 -8.62 4.71
CA THR A 9 9.28 -7.68 4.30
C THR A 9 10.11 -8.22 3.13
N ASP A 10 9.55 -9.10 2.29
CA ASP A 10 10.36 -9.89 1.35
C ASP A 10 10.74 -9.16 0.05
N ASN A 11 10.41 -7.87 -0.09
CA ASN A 11 10.75 -7.13 -1.30
C ASN A 11 10.69 -5.61 -1.15
N ILE A 12 11.84 -4.95 -1.30
CA ILE A 12 11.95 -3.49 -1.30
C ILE A 12 11.06 -2.80 -2.35
N TYR A 13 10.82 -3.44 -3.50
CA TYR A 13 9.97 -2.90 -4.56
C TYR A 13 8.48 -2.93 -4.19
N LYS A 14 8.02 -4.02 -3.53
CA LYS A 14 6.66 -4.08 -2.99
C LYS A 14 6.47 -3.06 -1.87
N PHE A 15 7.46 -2.91 -1.00
CA PHE A 15 7.45 -1.89 0.05
C PHE A 15 7.37 -0.49 -0.53
N ALA A 16 8.21 -0.14 -1.51
CA ALA A 16 8.18 1.16 -2.18
C ALA A 16 6.81 1.44 -2.84
N CYS A 17 6.22 0.42 -3.47
CA CYS A 17 4.89 0.52 -4.08
C CYS A 17 3.80 0.82 -3.03
N LEU A 18 3.76 0.03 -1.95
CA LEU A 18 2.79 0.16 -0.86
C LEU A 18 3.00 1.45 -0.06
N PHE A 19 4.24 1.85 0.17
CA PHE A 19 4.57 3.11 0.84
C PHE A 19 4.15 4.30 -0.02
N GLY A 20 4.41 4.27 -1.33
CA GLY A 20 3.90 5.26 -2.27
C GLY A 20 2.37 5.36 -2.25
N LEU A 21 1.68 4.21 -2.24
CA LEU A 21 0.21 4.17 -2.11
C LEU A 21 -0.28 4.76 -0.78
N ALA A 22 0.41 4.46 0.33
CA ALA A 22 0.10 5.04 1.62
C ALA A 22 0.24 6.56 1.61
N LEU A 23 1.31 7.10 1.01
CA LEU A 23 1.49 8.54 0.84
C LEU A 23 0.36 9.18 0.03
N ILE A 24 -0.10 8.52 -1.05
CA ILE A 24 -1.23 9.00 -1.84
C ILE A 24 -2.49 9.08 -0.96
N VAL A 25 -2.85 8.01 -0.26
CA VAL A 25 -4.05 7.99 0.59
C VAL A 25 -3.95 9.01 1.73
N SER A 26 -2.80 9.11 2.38
CA SER A 26 -2.55 10.12 3.42
C SER A 26 -2.65 11.55 2.88
N SER A 27 -2.13 11.82 1.68
CA SER A 27 -2.21 13.15 1.05
C SER A 27 -3.65 13.53 0.68
N MET A 28 -4.46 12.57 0.23
CA MET A 28 -5.89 12.80 -0.03
C MET A 28 -6.65 13.13 1.26
N PHE A 29 -6.37 12.39 2.35
CA PHE A 29 -6.99 12.68 3.64
C PHE A 29 -6.56 14.05 4.18
N ALA A 30 -5.27 14.38 4.09
CA ALA A 30 -4.74 15.67 4.49
C ALA A 30 -5.36 16.83 3.68
N PHE A 31 -5.56 16.65 2.37
CA PHE A 31 -6.24 17.60 1.51
C PHE A 31 -7.68 17.86 1.98
N VAL A 32 -8.48 16.81 2.12
CA VAL A 32 -9.89 16.92 2.54
C VAL A 32 -10.00 17.57 3.92
N SER A 33 -9.16 17.15 4.87
CA SER A 33 -9.14 17.70 6.22
C SER A 33 -8.75 19.19 6.25
N THR A 34 -7.70 19.56 5.51
CA THR A 34 -7.22 20.95 5.41
C THR A 34 -8.26 21.84 4.74
N TYR A 35 -8.85 21.37 3.65
CA TYR A 35 -9.89 22.10 2.92
C TYR A 35 -11.12 22.34 3.78
N THR A 36 -11.62 21.29 4.44
CA THR A 36 -12.80 21.37 5.31
C THR A 36 -12.57 22.32 6.48
N THR A 37 -11.42 22.21 7.14
CA THR A 37 -11.05 23.08 8.28
C THR A 37 -10.87 24.54 7.85
N SER A 38 -10.26 24.78 6.69
CA SER A 38 -10.05 26.13 6.17
C SER A 38 -11.36 26.78 5.76
N LEU A 39 -12.28 26.02 5.16
CA LEU A 39 -13.60 26.48 4.81
C LEU A 39 -14.43 26.86 6.05
N ASP A 40 -14.48 25.99 7.07
CA ASP A 40 -15.18 26.27 8.33
C ASP A 40 -14.66 27.54 9.02
N ARG A 41 -13.33 27.73 9.05
CA ARG A 41 -12.71 28.95 9.58
C ARG A 41 -13.11 30.19 8.79
N LYS A 42 -13.04 30.14 7.45
CA LYS A 42 -13.42 31.26 6.58
C LYS A 42 -14.89 31.64 6.76
N ILE A 43 -15.78 30.66 6.90
CA ILE A 43 -17.21 30.91 7.17
C ILE A 43 -17.36 31.63 8.51
N LYS A 44 -16.77 31.10 9.59
CA LYS A 44 -16.84 31.70 10.93
C LYS A 44 -16.31 33.14 10.97
N TYR A 45 -15.18 33.40 10.32
CA TYR A 45 -14.64 34.77 10.26
C TYR A 45 -15.51 35.69 9.40
N SER A 46 -16.10 35.18 8.32
CA SER A 46 -17.01 35.96 7.48
C SER A 46 -18.30 36.32 8.22
N GLU A 47 -18.88 35.38 8.97
CA GLU A 47 -20.04 35.62 9.83
C GLU A 47 -19.77 36.70 10.89
N ALA A 48 -18.55 36.80 11.39
CA ALA A 48 -18.14 37.86 12.32
C ALA A 48 -17.96 39.22 11.61
N ILE A 49 -17.50 39.24 10.36
CA ILE A 49 -17.25 40.46 9.59
C ILE A 49 -18.55 41.11 9.08
N ILE A 50 -19.49 40.32 8.54
CA ILE A 50 -20.74 40.81 7.94
C ILE A 50 -21.52 41.81 8.84
N PRO A 51 -21.81 41.50 10.12
CA PRO A 51 -22.54 42.43 10.98
C PRO A 51 -21.72 43.67 11.37
N LEU A 52 -20.39 43.57 11.41
CA LEU A 52 -19.51 44.70 11.70
C LEU A 52 -19.43 45.64 10.50
N GLU A 53 -19.36 45.09 9.28
CA GLU A 53 -19.33 45.89 8.05
C GLU A 53 -20.65 46.65 7.83
N ALA A 54 -21.79 46.06 8.21
CA ALA A 54 -23.11 46.67 8.09
C ALA A 54 -23.35 47.86 9.05
N LYS A 55 -22.54 48.05 10.09
CA LYS A 55 -22.69 49.19 11.02
C LYS A 55 -22.13 50.49 10.43
N VAL A 56 -22.95 51.55 10.42
CA VAL A 56 -22.61 52.89 9.91
C VAL A 56 -21.66 53.65 10.84
N GLN A 57 -21.78 53.45 12.16
CA GLN A 57 -20.82 53.95 13.15
C GLN A 57 -20.26 52.76 13.92
N ARG A 58 -18.94 52.64 13.93
CA ARG A 58 -18.22 51.59 14.66
C ARG A 58 -17.40 52.22 15.77
N THR A 59 -17.34 51.52 16.89
CA THR A 59 -16.39 51.84 17.95
C THR A 59 -14.99 51.39 17.56
N LYS A 60 -13.95 51.98 18.16
CA LYS A 60 -12.55 51.56 17.92
C LYS A 60 -12.34 50.05 18.13
N ALA A 61 -12.99 49.48 19.16
CA ALA A 61 -12.93 48.05 19.44
C ALA A 61 -13.54 47.18 18.32
N GLU A 62 -14.61 47.66 17.68
CA GLU A 62 -15.25 46.96 16.55
C GLU A 62 -14.40 47.04 15.27
N ASP A 63 -13.72 48.17 15.05
CA ASP A 63 -12.76 48.32 13.95
C ASP A 63 -11.53 47.41 14.14
N ASP A 64 -10.99 47.33 15.36
CA ASP A 64 -9.88 46.43 15.69
C ASP A 64 -10.29 44.96 15.49
N LEU A 65 -11.52 44.59 15.88
CA LEU A 65 -12.06 43.23 15.71
C LEU A 65 -12.30 42.90 14.23
N LEU A 66 -12.76 43.85 13.42
CA LEU A 66 -12.91 43.70 11.98
C LEU A 66 -11.57 43.53 11.28
N ALA A 67 -10.56 44.34 11.63
CA ALA A 67 -9.21 44.23 11.10
C ALA A 67 -8.58 42.87 11.47
N MET A 68 -8.78 42.42 12.70
CA MET A 68 -8.31 41.13 13.17
C MET A 68 -8.94 39.97 12.37
N ASN A 69 -10.26 39.94 12.19
CA ASN A 69 -10.93 38.86 11.44
C ASN A 69 -10.53 38.83 9.97
N LYS A 70 -10.35 40.00 9.33
CA LYS A 70 -9.82 40.07 7.96
C LYS A 70 -8.41 39.48 7.86
N LYS A 71 -7.55 39.80 8.83
CA LYS A 71 -6.21 39.22 8.91
C LYS A 71 -6.23 37.71 9.17
N LEU A 72 -7.17 37.21 9.97
CA LEU A 72 -7.34 35.76 10.18
C LEU A 72 -7.75 35.03 8.89
N ILE A 73 -8.59 35.64 8.05
CA ILE A 73 -8.93 35.09 6.72
C ILE A 73 -7.69 35.04 5.82
N GLU A 74 -6.90 36.12 5.80
CA GLU A 74 -5.66 36.18 5.01
C GLU A 74 -4.65 35.11 5.46
N VAL A 75 -4.43 34.99 6.77
CA VAL A 75 -3.55 33.95 7.35
C VAL A 75 -4.09 32.56 7.04
N THR A 76 -5.40 32.35 7.11
CA THR A 76 -6.01 31.05 6.77
C THR A 76 -5.78 30.70 5.31
N LYS A 77 -5.91 31.68 4.40
CA LYS A 77 -5.64 31.48 2.98
C LYS A 77 -4.16 31.14 2.73
N SER A 78 -3.24 31.87 3.34
CA SER A 78 -1.80 31.60 3.20
C SER A 78 -1.42 30.22 3.73
N ASN A 79 -2.01 29.79 4.85
CA ASN A 79 -1.80 28.46 5.41
C ASN A 79 -2.34 27.35 4.50
N GLU A 80 -3.52 27.57 3.90
CA GLU A 80 -4.10 26.65 2.92
C GLU A 80 -3.21 26.50 1.68
N ASP A 81 -2.71 27.62 1.14
CA ASP A 81 -1.80 27.61 -0.01
C ASP A 81 -0.49 26.85 0.31
N ALA A 82 0.11 27.14 1.47
CA ALA A 82 1.32 26.45 1.92
C ALA A 82 1.10 24.95 2.15
N ALA A 83 0.00 24.58 2.82
CA ALA A 83 -0.37 23.18 3.02
C ALA A 83 -0.66 22.48 1.68
N GLY A 84 -1.35 23.16 0.76
CA GLY A 84 -1.63 22.67 -0.58
C GLY A 84 -0.36 22.33 -1.36
N ILE A 85 0.66 23.20 -1.31
CA ILE A 85 1.96 22.94 -1.93
C ILE A 85 2.61 21.68 -1.34
N VAL A 86 2.65 21.56 -0.01
CA VAL A 86 3.24 20.40 0.67
C VAL A 86 2.49 19.11 0.30
N ILE A 87 1.17 19.14 0.28
CA ILE A 87 0.32 18.00 -0.09
C ILE A 87 0.61 17.57 -1.53
N VAL A 88 0.70 18.52 -2.49
CA VAL A 88 1.00 18.22 -3.89
C VAL A 88 2.38 17.57 -4.02
N VAL A 89 3.39 18.09 -3.32
CA VAL A 89 4.75 17.50 -3.33
C VAL A 89 4.71 16.06 -2.83
N ILE A 90 4.06 15.81 -1.69
CA ILE A 90 3.93 14.46 -1.12
C ILE A 90 3.18 13.53 -2.07
N LEU A 91 2.10 14.02 -2.71
CA LEU A 91 1.32 13.24 -3.67
C LEU A 91 2.16 12.84 -4.89
N VAL A 92 2.92 13.76 -5.47
CA VAL A 92 3.81 13.49 -6.61
C VAL A 92 4.88 12.48 -6.23
N VAL A 93 5.50 12.62 -5.04
CA VAL A 93 6.46 11.64 -4.52
C VAL A 93 5.81 10.28 -4.32
N GLY A 94 4.60 10.23 -3.75
CA GLY A 94 3.83 9.00 -3.55
C GLY A 94 3.49 8.28 -4.86
N ILE A 95 3.02 9.00 -5.87
CA ILE A 95 2.74 8.47 -7.21
C ILE A 95 4.03 7.94 -7.85
N SER A 96 5.12 8.71 -7.77
CA SER A 96 6.41 8.33 -8.36
C SER A 96 6.95 7.04 -7.73
N LEU A 97 6.91 6.93 -6.39
CA LEU A 97 7.33 5.73 -5.67
C LEU A 97 6.42 4.53 -5.96
N SER A 98 5.11 4.76 -6.06
CA SER A 98 4.14 3.70 -6.36
C SER A 98 4.39 3.09 -7.74
N ILE A 99 4.50 3.94 -8.76
CA ILE A 99 4.77 3.51 -10.14
C ILE A 99 6.14 2.84 -10.26
N ALA A 100 7.20 3.47 -9.72
CA ALA A 100 8.54 2.90 -9.77
C ALA A 100 8.63 1.55 -9.04
N GLY A 101 8.03 1.45 -7.85
CA GLY A 101 7.95 0.20 -7.09
C GLY A 101 7.21 -0.89 -7.85
N ALA A 102 6.07 -0.57 -8.47
CA ALA A 102 5.31 -1.53 -9.28
C ALA A 102 6.09 -1.99 -10.53
N GLN A 103 6.75 -1.07 -11.24
CA GLN A 103 7.55 -1.39 -12.43
C GLN A 103 8.75 -2.29 -12.09
N MET A 104 9.49 -1.96 -11.03
CA MET A 104 10.64 -2.77 -10.60
C MET A 104 10.20 -4.14 -10.06
N TRP A 105 9.07 -4.18 -9.35
CA TRP A 105 8.50 -5.43 -8.89
C TRP A 105 8.09 -6.36 -10.04
N TYR A 106 7.36 -5.82 -11.02
CA TYR A 106 6.93 -6.56 -12.21
C TYR A 106 8.13 -7.08 -13.02
N SER A 107 9.10 -6.21 -13.29
CA SER A 107 10.24 -6.55 -14.15
C SER A 107 11.21 -7.55 -13.51
N THR A 108 11.45 -7.46 -12.21
CA THR A 108 12.50 -8.24 -11.54
C THR A 108 11.93 -9.48 -10.85
N ILE A 109 10.83 -9.32 -10.12
CA ILE A 109 10.40 -10.33 -9.14
C ILE A 109 9.31 -11.20 -9.74
N GLN A 110 8.33 -10.59 -10.40
CA GLN A 110 7.26 -11.37 -11.02
C GLN A 110 7.82 -12.36 -12.05
N LYS A 111 8.73 -11.93 -12.93
CA LYS A 111 9.38 -12.84 -13.89
C LYS A 111 10.14 -14.00 -13.23
N ARG A 112 10.80 -13.74 -12.10
CA ARG A 112 11.55 -14.77 -11.36
C ARG A 112 10.60 -15.75 -10.70
N ASP A 113 9.56 -15.24 -10.06
CA ASP A 113 8.58 -16.03 -9.34
C ASP A 113 7.74 -16.88 -10.33
N ASP A 114 7.39 -16.33 -11.50
CA ASP A 114 6.73 -17.05 -12.59
C ASP A 114 7.59 -18.22 -13.09
N ARG A 115 8.90 -17.99 -13.26
CA ARG A 115 9.84 -19.05 -13.66
C ARG A 115 9.98 -20.14 -12.59
N LEU A 116 10.01 -19.74 -11.31
CA LEU A 116 10.10 -20.69 -10.21
C LEU A 116 8.83 -21.55 -10.13
N ALA A 117 7.66 -20.95 -10.30
CA ALA A 117 6.38 -21.65 -10.32
C ALA A 117 6.31 -22.67 -11.47
N ALA A 118 6.77 -22.29 -12.67
CA ALA A 118 6.83 -23.21 -13.81
C ALA A 118 7.74 -24.43 -13.54
N LEU A 119 8.93 -24.22 -12.97
CA LEU A 119 9.84 -25.31 -12.59
C LEU A 119 9.26 -26.20 -11.48
N GLN A 120 8.52 -25.62 -10.54
CA GLN A 120 7.83 -26.39 -9.50
C GLN A 120 6.71 -27.26 -10.07
N GLN A 121 5.96 -26.76 -11.06
CA GLN A 121 4.96 -27.55 -11.79
C GLN A 121 5.60 -28.73 -12.53
N GLU A 122 6.67 -28.49 -13.29
CA GLU A 122 7.40 -29.53 -14.01
C GLU A 122 7.95 -30.62 -13.07
N LYS A 123 8.53 -30.21 -11.93
CA LYS A 123 9.02 -31.15 -10.91
C LYS A 123 7.89 -32.03 -10.37
N LEU A 124 6.74 -31.43 -10.05
CA LEU A 124 5.58 -32.16 -9.53
C LEU A 124 5.02 -33.15 -10.56
N GLU A 125 4.99 -32.77 -11.84
CA GLU A 125 4.56 -33.66 -12.93
C GLU A 125 5.47 -34.88 -13.07
N LEU A 126 6.79 -34.69 -13.04
CA LEU A 126 7.78 -35.77 -13.08
C LEU A 126 7.70 -36.68 -11.84
N GLU A 127 7.46 -36.13 -10.65
CA GLU A 127 7.23 -36.92 -9.43
C GLU A 127 5.96 -37.76 -9.54
N ILE A 128 4.87 -37.21 -10.08
CA ILE A 128 3.62 -37.95 -10.33
C ILE A 128 3.85 -39.07 -11.35
N GLU A 129 4.56 -38.81 -12.44
CA GLU A 129 4.87 -39.81 -13.46
C GLU A 129 5.73 -40.95 -12.90
N LYS A 130 6.77 -40.60 -12.13
CA LYS A 130 7.61 -41.59 -11.45
C LYS A 130 6.78 -42.48 -10.53
N LEU A 131 5.96 -41.90 -9.66
CA LEU A 131 5.09 -42.65 -8.74
C LEU A 131 4.12 -43.57 -9.50
N ARG A 132 3.54 -43.11 -10.62
CA ARG A 132 2.68 -43.95 -11.48
C ARG A 132 3.44 -45.11 -12.10
N SER A 133 4.68 -44.90 -12.54
CA SER A 133 5.52 -45.97 -13.08
C SER A 133 5.90 -47.02 -12.02
N GLU A 134 6.19 -46.59 -10.79
CA GLU A 134 6.49 -47.48 -9.66
C GLU A 134 5.27 -48.32 -9.27
N LEU A 135 4.06 -47.75 -9.31
CA LEU A 135 2.79 -48.47 -9.10
C LEU A 135 2.44 -49.44 -10.23
N ALA A 136 2.84 -49.13 -11.47
CA ALA A 136 2.55 -49.96 -12.63
C ALA A 136 3.53 -51.13 -12.81
N MET A 137 4.72 -51.07 -12.19
CA MET A 137 5.63 -52.22 -12.17
C MET A 137 5.08 -53.30 -11.24
N PRO A 138 4.89 -54.54 -11.73
CA PRO A 138 4.50 -55.65 -10.86
C PRO A 138 5.58 -55.84 -9.81
N VAL A 139 5.19 -55.83 -8.53
CA VAL A 139 6.05 -56.23 -7.42
C VAL A 139 6.68 -57.58 -7.81
N PRO A 140 8.02 -57.70 -7.88
CA PRO A 140 8.64 -58.99 -8.12
C PRO A 140 8.11 -59.92 -7.04
N SER A 141 7.38 -60.96 -7.44
CA SER A 141 6.81 -61.91 -6.50
C SER A 141 7.96 -62.52 -5.71
N GLU A 142 8.08 -62.14 -4.44
CA GLU A 142 8.95 -62.75 -3.44
C GLU A 142 8.46 -64.18 -3.08
N SER A 143 7.96 -64.92 -4.07
CA SER A 143 7.42 -66.28 -3.95
C SER A 143 8.25 -67.32 -4.69
N ALA A 144 9.32 -66.93 -5.39
CA ALA A 144 10.17 -67.87 -6.14
C ALA A 144 11.42 -68.35 -5.37
N ALA A 145 11.66 -67.88 -4.14
CA ALA A 145 12.88 -68.20 -3.38
C ALA A 145 12.69 -69.24 -2.26
N ILE A 146 11.48 -69.76 -2.02
CA ILE A 146 11.23 -70.71 -0.92
C ILE A 146 11.00 -72.17 -1.39
N GLU A 147 10.70 -72.41 -2.68
CA GLU A 147 10.40 -73.78 -3.16
C GLU A 147 11.62 -74.68 -3.48
N GLY A 148 12.85 -74.22 -3.21
CA GLY A 148 14.08 -74.97 -3.56
C GLY A 148 14.80 -75.70 -2.42
N ALA A 149 14.36 -75.58 -1.17
CA ALA A 149 15.17 -75.99 -0.01
C ALA A 149 14.63 -77.19 0.81
N GLU A 150 13.61 -77.91 0.33
CA GLU A 150 13.03 -79.06 1.07
C GLU A 150 13.21 -80.42 0.39
N ASN A 151 14.19 -80.58 -0.51
CA ASN A 151 14.35 -81.87 -1.19
C ASN A 151 15.81 -82.32 -1.40
N GLU A 152 16.67 -82.22 -0.38
CA GLU A 152 17.86 -83.08 -0.24
C GLU A 152 18.20 -83.28 1.25
N GLY A 153 18.15 -84.53 1.75
CA GLY A 153 18.87 -84.96 2.96
C GLY A 153 18.04 -85.55 4.08
#